data_AF-X0YXA1-F1
#
_entry.id   AF-X0YXA1-F1
#
_cell.length_a   1.000
_cell.length_b   1.000
_cell.length_c   1.000
_cell.angle_alpha   90.00
_cell.angle_beta   90.00
_cell.angle_gamma   90.00
#
_symmetry.space_group_name_H-M   'P 1'
#
loop_
_entity.id
_entity.type
_entity.pdbx_description
1 polymer ?
#
loop_
_entity_poly.entity_id
_entity_poly.type
_entity_poly.pdbx_seq_one_letter_code
_entity_poly.pdbx_strand_id
1 'polypeptide(L)'
;AVNHAMLRNWLQTVFGWRVQVGSNANPRSLQNFPVQGNGAEMLRIACCLATERGIKVCCPVHDALLVEGPAGEIHEVVADTQAAMAEASRTVLGGFELRADAEIVTYPNRYMDKRGRKMWDTVMSLLEELSEPEMELVEA
;
A
#
# COMPACT_ATOMS: atom_id res chain seq x y z
N ALA A 1 25.16 2.20 6.64
CA ALA A 1 24.35 3.34 6.18
C ALA A 1 24.85 4.67 6.74
N VAL A 2 24.77 4.92 8.06
CA VAL A 2 25.13 6.22 8.67
C VAL A 2 26.54 6.70 8.32
N ASN A 3 27.59 5.89 8.52
CA ASN A 3 28.95 6.31 8.21
C ASN A 3 29.13 6.67 6.73
N HIS A 4 28.54 5.87 5.83
CA HIS A 4 28.57 6.17 4.39
C HIS A 4 27.87 7.51 4.10
N ALA A 5 26.67 7.70 4.65
CA ALA A 5 25.88 8.92 4.51
C ALA A 5 26.63 10.16 4.99
N MET A 6 27.24 10.11 6.18
CA MET A 6 27.94 11.27 6.77
C MET A 6 29.29 11.56 6.09
N LEU A 7 29.95 10.55 5.53
CA LEU A 7 31.23 10.73 4.80
C LEU A 7 31.02 11.15 3.36
N ARG A 8 29.95 10.68 2.72
CA ARG A 8 29.70 10.87 1.29
C ARG A 8 28.61 11.90 1.01
N ASN A 9 27.83 12.28 2.01
CA ASN A 9 26.66 13.16 1.93
C ASN A 9 25.50 12.60 1.07
N TRP A 10 25.40 11.28 0.91
CA TRP A 10 24.28 10.66 0.21
C TRP A 10 24.05 9.19 0.60
N LEU A 11 22.86 8.68 0.30
CA LEU A 11 22.51 7.25 0.27
C LEU A 11 21.74 6.93 -1.02
N GLN A 12 21.70 5.67 -1.43
CA GLN A 12 20.90 5.23 -2.57
C GLN A 12 20.26 3.85 -2.39
N THR A 13 19.21 3.57 -3.15
CA THR A 13 18.60 2.25 -3.30
C THR A 13 19.39 1.37 -4.27
N VAL A 14 19.05 0.08 -4.38
CA VAL A 14 19.69 -0.89 -5.28
C VAL A 14 19.67 -0.45 -6.74
N PHE A 15 18.61 0.26 -7.17
CA PHE A 15 18.48 0.78 -8.54
C PHE A 15 18.86 2.27 -8.67
N GLY A 16 19.55 2.82 -7.68
CA GLY A 16 20.20 4.14 -7.81
C GLY A 16 19.33 5.33 -7.45
N TRP A 17 18.14 5.15 -6.85
CA TRP A 17 17.38 6.28 -6.30
C TRP A 17 18.17 6.89 -5.14
N ARG A 18 18.59 8.15 -5.29
CA ARG A 18 19.56 8.79 -4.39
C ARG A 18 18.92 9.86 -3.53
N VAL A 19 19.25 9.87 -2.24
CA VAL A 19 18.96 10.95 -1.31
C VAL A 19 20.24 11.66 -0.89
N GLN A 20 20.22 12.99 -0.86
CA GLN A 20 21.32 13.81 -0.34
C GLN A 20 21.16 13.99 1.16
N VAL A 21 22.28 13.98 1.87
CA VAL A 21 22.33 13.99 3.34
C VAL A 21 22.99 15.28 3.77
N GLY A 22 22.22 16.12 4.47
CA GLY A 22 22.72 17.38 5.05
C GLY A 22 23.50 17.16 6.35
N SER A 23 24.17 18.21 6.82
CA SER A 23 25.04 18.17 8.02
C SER A 23 24.33 17.80 9.32
N ASN A 24 23.04 18.09 9.45
CA ASN A 24 22.21 17.79 10.63
C ASN A 24 21.26 16.60 10.42
N ALA A 25 21.61 15.66 9.54
CA ALA A 25 20.75 14.53 9.22
C ALA A 25 20.50 13.63 10.44
N ASN A 26 19.23 13.28 10.67
CA ASN A 26 18.84 12.39 11.75
C ASN A 26 19.41 10.98 11.52
N PRO A 27 20.27 10.46 12.42
CA PRO A 27 20.87 9.13 12.26
C PRO A 27 19.85 8.01 12.09
N ARG A 28 18.67 8.11 12.73
CA ARG A 28 17.58 7.12 12.60
C ARG A 28 17.03 7.08 11.17
N SER A 29 16.81 8.25 10.57
CA SER A 29 16.34 8.35 9.18
C SER A 29 17.37 7.75 8.20
N LEU A 30 18.65 7.98 8.44
CA LEU A 30 19.74 7.41 7.62
C LEU A 30 19.85 5.88 7.75
N GLN A 31 19.56 5.33 8.94
CA GLN A 31 19.50 3.89 9.16
C GLN A 31 18.27 3.27 8.48
N ASN A 32 17.13 3.96 8.50
CA ASN A 32 15.88 3.45 7.93
C ASN A 32 15.82 3.56 6.40
N PHE A 33 16.52 4.54 5.80
CA PHE A 33 16.43 4.79 4.36
C PHE A 33 16.73 3.55 3.50
N PRO A 34 17.80 2.76 3.73
CA PRO A 34 18.07 1.59 2.91
C PRO A 34 16.94 0.55 2.96
N VAL A 35 16.25 0.39 4.10
CA VAL A 35 15.15 -0.57 4.22
C VAL A 35 13.91 -0.04 3.50
N GLN A 36 13.47 1.19 3.82
CA GLN A 36 12.26 1.78 3.23
C GLN A 36 12.40 2.06 1.74
N GLY A 37 13.55 2.59 1.32
CA GLY A 37 13.82 2.93 -0.08
C GLY A 37 13.81 1.68 -0.96
N ASN A 38 14.49 0.60 -0.55
CA ASN A 38 14.43 -0.66 -1.29
C ASN A 38 13.05 -1.34 -1.18
N GLY A 39 12.31 -1.13 -0.08
CA GLY A 39 10.90 -1.47 0.02
C GLY A 39 10.05 -0.83 -1.08
N ALA A 40 10.24 0.47 -1.30
CA ALA A 40 9.56 1.20 -2.36
C ALA A 40 9.98 0.73 -3.77
N GLU A 41 11.25 0.37 -3.98
CA GLU A 41 11.71 -0.24 -5.25
C GLU A 41 10.98 -1.57 -5.53
N MET A 42 10.86 -2.44 -4.52
CA MET A 42 10.13 -3.71 -4.64
C MET A 42 8.66 -3.45 -4.98
N LEU A 43 8.00 -2.52 -4.29
CA LEU A 43 6.60 -2.21 -4.54
C LEU A 43 6.38 -1.66 -5.96
N ARG A 44 7.28 -0.81 -6.44
CA ARG A 44 7.24 -0.28 -7.81
C ARG A 44 7.33 -1.39 -8.85
N ILE A 45 8.27 -2.32 -8.70
CA ILE A 45 8.41 -3.47 -9.61
C ILE A 45 7.18 -4.38 -9.52
N ALA A 46 6.68 -4.64 -8.31
CA ALA A 46 5.49 -5.47 -8.11
C ALA A 46 4.27 -4.89 -8.84
N CYS A 47 4.07 -3.57 -8.80
CA CYS A 47 3.00 -2.89 -9.55
C CYS A 47 3.17 -3.09 -11.07
N CYS A 48 4.39 -2.96 -11.60
CA CYS A 48 4.66 -3.20 -13.02
C CYS A 48 4.35 -4.64 -13.41
N LEU A 49 4.92 -5.62 -12.70
CA LEU A 49 4.73 -7.04 -12.96
C LEU A 49 3.25 -7.46 -12.86
N ALA A 50 2.54 -7.01 -11.84
CA ALA A 50 1.12 -7.30 -11.68
C ALA A 50 0.31 -6.74 -12.86
N THR A 51 0.57 -5.49 -13.25
CA THR A 51 -0.10 -4.86 -14.40
C THR A 51 0.20 -5.60 -15.70
N GLU A 52 1.45 -5.98 -15.94
CA GLU A 52 1.87 -6.74 -17.13
C GLU A 52 1.26 -8.14 -17.20
N ARG A 53 0.94 -8.74 -16.05
CA ARG A 53 0.20 -10.01 -15.94
C ARG A 53 -1.31 -9.84 -16.11
N GLY A 54 -1.80 -8.63 -16.37
CA GLY A 54 -3.23 -8.35 -16.57
C GLY A 54 -4.01 -8.16 -15.27
N ILE A 55 -3.34 -8.08 -14.12
CA ILE A 55 -3.99 -7.83 -12.84
C ILE A 55 -4.40 -6.36 -12.76
N LYS A 56 -5.64 -6.10 -12.34
CA LYS A 56 -6.12 -4.74 -12.14
C LYS A 56 -5.61 -4.19 -10.81
N VAL A 57 -4.48 -3.50 -10.86
CA VAL A 57 -3.89 -2.79 -9.72
C VAL A 57 -4.66 -1.50 -9.46
N CYS A 58 -5.21 -1.36 -8.26
CA CYS A 58 -5.89 -0.14 -7.83
C CYS A 58 -4.88 0.89 -7.32
N CYS A 59 -4.10 0.52 -6.31
CA CYS A 59 -3.05 1.36 -5.77
C CYS A 59 -2.07 0.59 -4.86
N PRO A 60 -0.83 1.06 -4.70
CA PRO A 60 0.02 0.68 -3.57
C PRO A 60 -0.49 1.34 -2.27
N VAL A 61 -0.47 0.60 -1.17
CA VAL A 61 -0.82 1.06 0.18
C VAL A 61 0.28 0.66 1.15
N HIS A 62 1.15 1.61 1.50
CA HIS A 62 2.35 1.34 2.29
C HIS A 62 3.23 0.25 1.65
N ASP A 63 3.22 -0.96 2.20
CA ASP A 63 3.94 -2.15 1.73
C ASP A 63 3.04 -3.21 1.09
N ALA A 64 1.75 -2.90 0.89
CA ALA A 64 0.76 -3.75 0.25
C ALA A 64 0.33 -3.22 -1.14
N LEU A 65 -0.22 -4.12 -1.97
CA LEU A 65 -0.93 -3.77 -3.20
C LEU A 65 -2.43 -4.03 -3.01
N LEU A 66 -3.24 -3.01 -3.31
CA LEU A 66 -4.67 -3.20 -3.50
C LEU A 66 -4.93 -3.54 -4.97
N VAL A 67 -5.52 -4.71 -5.21
CA VAL A 67 -5.90 -5.22 -6.53
C VAL A 67 -7.38 -5.59 -6.53
N GLU A 68 -7.98 -5.63 -7.71
CA GLU A 68 -9.37 -6.08 -7.88
C GLU A 68 -9.51 -7.06 -9.04
N GLY A 69 -10.58 -7.86 -9.00
CA GLY A 69 -10.92 -8.82 -10.04
C GLY A 69 -12.28 -9.47 -9.78
N PRO A 70 -12.75 -10.33 -10.70
CA PRO A 70 -14.00 -11.06 -10.54
C PRO A 70 -13.98 -11.91 -9.26
N ALA A 71 -15.10 -11.92 -8.51
CA ALA A 71 -15.17 -12.64 -7.23
C ALA A 71 -14.90 -14.15 -7.38
N GLY A 72 -15.28 -14.76 -8.50
CA GLY A 72 -15.00 -16.17 -8.80
C GLY A 72 -13.53 -16.48 -9.09
N GLU A 73 -12.74 -15.47 -9.44
CA GLU A 73 -11.33 -15.57 -9.85
C GLU A 73 -10.39 -14.94 -8.81
N ILE A 74 -10.92 -14.43 -7.69
CA ILE A 74 -10.16 -13.60 -6.74
C ILE A 74 -8.95 -14.32 -6.15
N HIS A 75 -9.03 -15.64 -5.97
CA HIS A 75 -7.91 -16.43 -5.47
C HIS A 75 -6.76 -16.53 -6.48
N GLU A 76 -7.07 -16.60 -7.78
CA GLU A 76 -6.08 -16.59 -8.85
C GLU A 76 -5.42 -15.21 -8.94
N VAL A 77 -6.23 -14.14 -8.91
CA VAL A 77 -5.74 -12.75 -8.86
C VAL A 77 -4.78 -12.54 -7.68
N VAL A 78 -5.13 -13.06 -6.50
CA VAL A 78 -4.26 -12.98 -5.31
C VAL A 78 -2.98 -13.77 -5.51
N ALA A 79 -3.05 -15.01 -6.01
CA ALA A 79 -1.87 -15.85 -6.22
C ALA A 79 -0.90 -15.19 -7.22
N ASP A 80 -1.41 -14.65 -8.33
CA ASP A 80 -0.59 -13.99 -9.34
C ASP A 80 0.01 -12.67 -8.83
N THR A 81 -0.73 -11.94 -7.98
CA THR A 81 -0.23 -10.73 -7.32
C THR A 81 0.89 -11.07 -6.33
N GLN A 82 0.70 -12.10 -5.50
CA GLN A 82 1.72 -12.57 -4.56
C GLN A 82 2.98 -13.04 -5.31
N ALA A 83 2.81 -13.74 -6.43
CA ALA A 83 3.94 -14.15 -7.28
C ALA A 83 4.68 -12.94 -7.87
N ALA A 84 3.98 -11.85 -8.20
CA ALA A 84 4.60 -10.62 -8.69
C ALA A 84 5.39 -9.91 -7.58
N MET A 85 4.84 -9.86 -6.36
CA MET A 85 5.53 -9.32 -5.19
C MET A 85 6.76 -10.15 -4.80
N ALA A 86 6.66 -11.48 -4.86
CA ALA A 86 7.78 -12.39 -4.61
C ALA A 86 8.90 -12.16 -5.63
N GLU A 87 8.58 -12.10 -6.93
CA GLU A 87 9.56 -11.81 -7.97
C GLU A 87 10.21 -10.42 -7.83
N ALA A 88 9.43 -9.40 -7.48
CA ALA A 88 9.96 -8.07 -7.22
C ALA A 88 10.98 -8.08 -6.07
N SER A 89 10.66 -8.79 -4.98
CA SER A 89 11.59 -8.93 -3.86
C SER A 89 12.85 -9.71 -4.22
N ARG A 90 12.73 -10.80 -4.97
CA ARG A 90 13.85 -11.56 -5.52
C ARG A 90 14.81 -10.67 -6.31
N THR A 91 14.26 -9.77 -7.11
CA THR A 91 15.03 -8.85 -7.96
C THR A 91 15.81 -7.83 -7.14
N VAL A 92 15.20 -7.26 -6.09
CA VAL A 92 15.85 -6.24 -5.26
C VAL A 92 16.82 -6.85 -4.24
N LEU A 93 16.50 -8.03 -3.70
CA LEU A 93 17.22 -8.67 -2.61
C LEU A 93 18.25 -9.71 -3.07
N GLY A 94 18.61 -9.69 -4.36
CA GLY A 94 19.67 -10.56 -4.89
C GLY A 94 19.33 -12.05 -4.87
N GLY A 95 18.08 -12.40 -5.15
CA GLY A 95 17.61 -13.78 -5.19
C GLY A 95 16.71 -14.20 -4.02
N PHE A 96 16.53 -13.35 -3.01
CA PHE A 96 15.70 -13.67 -1.85
C PHE A 96 14.24 -13.22 -2.02
N GLU A 97 13.30 -14.14 -1.82
CA GLU A 97 11.86 -13.88 -1.92
C GLU A 97 11.23 -13.56 -0.57
N LEU A 98 10.47 -12.48 -0.51
CA LEU A 98 9.58 -12.17 0.60
C LEU A 98 8.21 -12.81 0.38
N ARG A 99 7.59 -13.21 1.49
CA ARG A 99 6.19 -13.67 1.51
C ARG A 99 5.28 -12.47 1.73
N ALA A 100 4.16 -12.44 1.01
CA ALA A 100 3.10 -11.47 1.19
C ALA A 100 1.84 -12.17 1.68
N ASP A 101 1.25 -11.68 2.76
CA ASP A 101 -0.09 -12.12 3.19
C ASP A 101 -1.16 -11.45 2.32
N ALA A 102 -2.36 -12.04 2.27
CA ALA A 102 -3.48 -11.50 1.51
C ALA A 102 -4.75 -11.46 2.36
N GLU A 103 -5.47 -10.34 2.28
CA GLU A 103 -6.82 -10.19 2.81
C GLU A 103 -7.79 -10.09 1.63
N ILE A 104 -8.71 -11.04 1.54
CA ILE A 104 -9.69 -11.11 0.46
C ILE A 104 -11.03 -10.60 0.97
N VAL A 105 -11.59 -9.64 0.25
CA VAL A 105 -12.96 -9.16 0.46
C VAL A 105 -13.73 -9.31 -0.83
N THR A 106 -14.79 -10.11 -0.80
CA THR A 106 -15.71 -10.30 -1.94
C THR A 106 -17.10 -9.80 -1.58
N TYR A 107 -17.82 -9.30 -2.57
CA TYR A 107 -19.26 -8.99 -2.44
C TYR A 107 -20.02 -10.22 -1.87
N PRO A 108 -21.00 -10.03 -0.96
CA PRO A 108 -21.55 -8.77 -0.46
C PRO A 108 -20.78 -8.11 0.71
N ASN A 109 -19.63 -8.67 1.10
CA ASN A 109 -18.82 -8.12 2.18
C ASN A 109 -18.10 -6.82 1.75
N ARG A 110 -17.75 -5.98 2.73
CA ARG A 110 -16.95 -4.76 2.51
C ARG A 110 -15.76 -4.77 3.46
N TYR A 111 -14.64 -4.22 3.00
CA TYR A 111 -13.48 -4.01 3.86
C TYR A 111 -13.86 -3.06 4.99
N MET A 112 -13.53 -3.43 6.22
CA MET A 112 -13.84 -2.63 7.40
C MET A 112 -12.70 -2.72 8.40
N ASP A 113 -11.85 -1.71 8.41
CA ASP A 113 -10.81 -1.58 9.44
C ASP A 113 -11.47 -1.41 10.82
N LYS A 114 -10.98 -2.16 11.82
CA LYS A 114 -11.53 -2.13 13.18
C LYS A 114 -11.49 -0.72 13.81
N ARG A 115 -10.48 0.08 13.47
CA ARG A 115 -10.33 1.48 13.92
C ARG A 115 -11.27 2.41 13.15
N GLY A 116 -11.61 2.08 11.91
CA GLY A 116 -12.50 2.86 11.04
C GLY A 116 -13.99 2.72 11.36
N ARG A 117 -14.40 1.60 11.97
CA ARG A 117 -15.82 1.28 12.25
C ARG A 117 -16.57 2.41 12.95
N LYS A 118 -16.03 2.96 14.04
CA LYS A 118 -16.73 4.01 14.79
C LYS A 118 -17.01 5.25 13.94
N MET A 119 -16.03 5.68 13.15
CA MET A 119 -16.17 6.84 12.26
C MET A 119 -17.20 6.54 11.16
N TRP A 120 -17.14 5.36 10.56
CA TRP A 120 -18.11 4.91 9.56
C TRP A 120 -19.54 4.93 10.10
N ASP A 121 -19.77 4.28 11.24
CA ASP A 121 -21.10 4.19 11.86
C ASP A 121 -21.64 5.59 12.19
N THR A 122 -20.77 6.49 12.65
CA THR A 122 -21.13 7.89 12.95
C THR A 122 -21.55 8.63 11.68
N VAL A 123 -20.77 8.53 10.59
CA VAL A 123 -21.09 9.19 9.32
C VAL A 123 -22.38 8.64 8.71
N MET A 124 -22.59 7.33 8.75
CA MET A 124 -23.82 6.73 8.22
C MET A 124 -25.05 7.16 9.01
N SER A 125 -24.98 7.22 10.34
CA SER A 125 -26.06 7.76 11.19
C SER A 125 -26.40 9.20 10.81
N LEU A 126 -25.39 10.06 10.66
CA LEU A 126 -25.60 11.46 10.28
C LEU A 126 -26.20 11.58 8.87
N LEU A 127 -25.83 10.71 7.94
CA LEU A 127 -26.40 10.70 6.59
C LEU A 127 -27.87 10.27 6.60
N GLU A 128 -28.23 9.28 7.43
CA GLU A 128 -29.62 8.86 7.61
C GLU A 128 -30.48 10.01 8.16
N GLU A 129 -30.02 10.66 9.23
CA GLU A 129 -30.68 11.84 9.83
C GLU A 129 -30.88 12.99 8.84
N LEU A 130 -29.92 13.24 7.95
CA LEU A 130 -30.01 14.29 6.93
C LEU A 130 -30.84 13.88 5.70
N SER A 131 -31.06 12.58 5.50
CA SER A 131 -31.83 12.05 4.37
C SER A 131 -33.33 11.96 4.65
N GLU A 132 -33.74 12.12 5.91
CA GLU A 132 -35.15 12.30 6.25
C GLU A 132 -35.61 13.70 5.76
N PRO A 133 -36.58 13.78 4.83
CA PRO A 133 -37.07 15.08 4.39
C PRO A 133 -37.69 15.82 5.57
N GLU A 134 -37.34 17.11 5.71
CA GLU A 134 -38.03 18.06 6.58
C GLU A 134 -39.53 17.95 6.29
N MET A 135 -40.30 17.30 7.18
CA MET A 135 -41.75 17.35 7.08
C MET A 135 -42.17 18.81 7.29
N GLU A 136 -42.53 19.47 6.20
CA GLU A 136 -43.21 20.76 6.19
C GLU A 136 -44.31 20.75 7.25
N LEU A 137 -44.15 21.58 8.29
CA LEU A 137 -45.26 22.03 9.12
C LEU A 137 -46.20 22.83 8.20
N VAL A 138 -47.20 22.14 7.66
CA VAL A 138 -48.33 22.77 6.99
C VAL A 138 -49.09 23.61 8.02
N GLU A 139 -49.21 24.90 7.72
CA GLU A 139 -49.97 25.89 8.49
C GLU A 139 -51.42 25.44 8.76
N ALA A 140 -51.92 25.79 9.94
CA ALA A 140 -53.34 25.88 10.25
C ALA A 140 -53.60 27.13 11.10
#